data_AF-A0AA85J5N4-F1
#
_entry.id   AF-A0AA85J5N4-F1
#
_cell.length_a   1.000
_cell.length_b   1.000
_cell.length_c   1.000
_cell.angle_alpha   90.00
_cell.angle_beta   90.00
_cell.angle_gamma   90.00
#
_symmetry.space_group_name_H-M   'P 1'
#
loop_
_entity.id
_entity.type
_entity.pdbx_description
1 polymer ?
#
loop_
_entity_poly.entity_id
_entity_poly.type
_entity_poly.pdbx_seq_one_letter_code
_entity_poly.pdbx_strand_id
1 'polypeptide(L)'
;MSNINQDSLDNYNPFDDPAPRYETLTPTSKDSVLDDRSSSYAVDIPPPPLPPMETNPPFVKATAGNESILALERRQAELEARAAELDRREKEQQARMNSIQSTPNPHNWPPFPPFCPCKPCVRQDFDNDIPYDCRWMAKTGYGIWLGYAALLILNMGGTLGYFIVGTGAAEGPLFGASILLTLVMPPLSFFGWHRPLYKALRSDSSINYMIFFIFFSAQTIVILIQCLGIDYLGSCGWINGIKTLNHHDGVGIFMLLIATMFSVLAGFCAFLLYKVHRYYRSSGASLQKAKLEMTNAAMYEHAATGFGAMP
;
A
#
# COMPACT_ATOMS: atom_id res chain seq x y z
N MET A 1 -44.24 -36.69 2.28
CA MET A 1 -45.03 -35.96 1.28
C MET A 1 -44.94 -34.47 1.58
N SER A 2 -44.12 -33.75 0.82
CA SER A 2 -44.22 -32.30 0.64
C SER A 2 -43.42 -31.99 -0.63
N ASN A 3 -44.13 -31.82 -1.74
CA ASN A 3 -43.59 -31.42 -3.04
C ASN A 3 -42.92 -30.05 -2.89
N ILE A 4 -41.62 -29.98 -3.16
CA ILE A 4 -40.94 -28.70 -3.39
C ILE A 4 -41.12 -28.40 -4.88
N ASN A 5 -41.87 -27.33 -5.18
CA ASN A 5 -42.11 -26.85 -6.54
C ASN A 5 -40.79 -26.36 -7.15
N GLN A 6 -40.25 -27.19 -8.06
CA GLN A 6 -39.01 -26.94 -8.80
C GLN A 6 -39.15 -25.81 -9.85
N ASP A 7 -40.38 -25.37 -10.13
CA ASP A 7 -40.69 -24.26 -11.05
C ASP A 7 -40.32 -22.85 -10.52
N SER A 8 -39.90 -22.71 -9.27
CA SER A 8 -39.60 -21.39 -8.67
C SER A 8 -38.14 -20.92 -8.81
N LEU A 9 -37.24 -21.77 -9.32
CA LEU A 9 -35.81 -21.45 -9.43
C LEU A 9 -35.34 -21.08 -10.85
N ASP A 10 -36.10 -21.45 -11.88
CA ASP A 10 -35.73 -21.17 -13.28
C ASP A 10 -36.16 -19.77 -13.76
N ASN A 11 -36.88 -19.01 -12.93
CA ASN A 11 -37.43 -17.69 -13.27
C ASN A 11 -36.87 -16.54 -12.40
N TYR A 12 -35.70 -16.74 -11.77
CA TYR A 12 -35.04 -15.69 -10.99
C TYR A 12 -34.09 -14.88 -11.89
N ASN A 13 -34.53 -13.69 -12.30
CA ASN A 13 -33.70 -12.70 -12.98
C ASN A 13 -33.29 -11.61 -11.97
N PRO A 14 -32.02 -11.55 -11.52
CA PRO A 14 -31.56 -10.62 -10.49
C PRO A 14 -31.51 -9.14 -10.92
N PHE A 15 -31.99 -8.83 -12.14
CA PHE A 15 -32.03 -7.48 -12.70
C PHE A 15 -33.45 -6.93 -12.89
N ASP A 16 -34.49 -7.69 -12.52
CA ASP A 16 -35.90 -7.27 -12.68
C ASP A 16 -36.48 -6.53 -11.46
N ASP A 17 -35.68 -6.23 -10.43
CA ASP A 17 -36.15 -5.38 -9.34
C ASP A 17 -36.32 -3.93 -9.84
N PRO A 18 -37.54 -3.34 -9.75
CA PRO A 18 -37.70 -1.93 -10.00
C PRO A 18 -36.88 -1.17 -8.97
N ALA A 19 -36.02 -0.27 -9.43
CA ALA A 19 -35.20 0.60 -8.60
C ALA A 19 -36.02 1.15 -7.40
N PRO A 20 -35.48 1.11 -6.17
CA PRO A 20 -36.21 1.62 -5.02
C PRO A 20 -36.57 3.09 -5.25
N ARG A 21 -37.86 3.41 -5.11
CA ARG A 21 -38.33 4.79 -4.98
C ARG A 21 -37.50 5.46 -3.88
N TYR A 22 -36.75 6.49 -4.24
CA TYR A 22 -36.24 7.43 -3.26
C TYR A 22 -37.44 8.17 -2.67
N GLU A 23 -37.81 7.81 -1.44
CA GLU A 23 -38.66 8.67 -0.63
C GLU A 23 -37.94 10.01 -0.47
N THR A 24 -38.58 11.06 -0.96
CA THR A 24 -38.11 12.44 -0.82
C THR A 24 -38.22 12.82 0.64
N LEU A 25 -37.11 12.72 1.39
CA LEU A 25 -36.97 13.39 2.68
C LEU A 25 -36.77 14.87 2.41
N THR A 26 -37.85 15.64 2.52
CA THR A 26 -37.81 17.10 2.67
C THR A 26 -37.15 17.47 4.00
N PRO A 27 -36.11 18.34 4.01
CA PRO A 27 -35.79 19.14 5.18
C PRO A 27 -36.44 20.52 5.03
N THR A 28 -37.33 20.82 5.97
CA THR A 28 -37.87 22.16 6.22
C THR A 28 -36.73 23.14 6.57
N SER A 29 -36.50 24.08 5.66
CA SER A 29 -36.10 25.50 5.83
C SER A 29 -35.28 25.95 7.05
N LYS A 30 -34.17 26.68 6.77
CA LYS A 30 -34.10 28.16 6.87
C LYS A 30 -32.73 28.74 6.45
N ASP A 31 -32.81 29.81 5.65
CA ASP A 31 -31.93 31.00 5.52
C ASP A 31 -30.45 30.78 5.10
N SER A 32 -29.80 31.53 4.19
CA SER A 32 -30.09 32.78 3.47
C SER A 32 -28.94 33.08 2.47
N VAL A 33 -29.29 33.61 1.28
CA VAL A 33 -28.61 34.67 0.50
C VAL A 33 -27.29 34.38 -0.28
N LEU A 34 -27.45 34.34 -1.61
CA LEU A 34 -26.70 35.00 -2.71
C LEU A 34 -25.16 35.17 -2.58
N ASP A 35 -24.38 34.58 -3.49
CA ASP A 35 -23.87 35.35 -4.64
C ASP A 35 -23.35 34.47 -5.79
N ASP A 36 -23.49 35.05 -6.98
CA ASP A 36 -23.32 34.52 -8.33
C ASP A 36 -21.86 34.56 -8.79
N ARG A 37 -21.30 33.40 -9.23
CA ARG A 37 -20.32 33.42 -10.35
C ARG A 37 -20.20 32.09 -11.06
N SER A 38 -20.95 32.01 -12.16
CA SER A 38 -20.67 31.29 -13.41
C SER A 38 -19.18 30.99 -13.69
N SER A 39 -18.86 29.71 -13.91
CA SER A 39 -18.04 29.23 -15.04
C SER A 39 -18.16 27.71 -15.15
N SER A 40 -19.07 27.32 -16.05
CA SER A 40 -19.33 25.97 -16.56
C SER A 40 -18.10 25.42 -17.31
N TYR A 41 -17.68 24.20 -16.97
CA TYR A 41 -17.09 23.26 -17.91
C TYR A 41 -18.01 22.03 -18.00
N ALA A 42 -19.22 22.23 -18.50
CA ALA A 42 -20.03 21.11 -18.98
C ALA A 42 -19.38 20.60 -20.27
N VAL A 43 -18.84 19.38 -20.22
CA VAL A 43 -18.53 18.62 -21.43
C VAL A 43 -19.87 18.17 -22.00
N ASP A 44 -20.32 18.82 -23.06
CA ASP A 44 -21.47 18.39 -23.87
C ASP A 44 -21.16 17.03 -24.51
N ILE A 45 -21.69 15.97 -23.90
CA ILE A 45 -21.79 14.65 -24.54
C ILE A 45 -23.24 14.54 -25.02
N PRO A 46 -23.51 14.47 -26.33
CA PRO A 46 -24.87 14.24 -26.82
C PRO A 46 -25.36 12.86 -26.36
N PRO A 47 -26.65 12.71 -26.00
CA PRO A 47 -27.19 11.42 -25.57
C PRO A 47 -27.12 10.40 -26.72
N PRO A 48 -26.93 9.10 -26.42
CA PRO A 48 -26.94 8.04 -27.44
C PRO A 48 -28.29 8.00 -28.17
N PRO A 49 -28.32 7.65 -29.47
CA PRO A 49 -29.58 7.44 -30.19
C PRO A 49 -30.38 6.30 -29.54
N LEU A 50 -31.65 6.56 -29.24
CA LEU A 50 -32.58 5.54 -28.77
C LEU A 50 -32.72 4.42 -29.83
N PRO A 51 -32.72 3.14 -29.45
CA PRO A 51 -33.05 2.06 -30.37
C PRO A 51 -34.52 2.17 -30.82
N PRO A 52 -34.87 1.72 -32.05
CA PRO A 52 -36.24 1.74 -32.51
C PRO A 52 -37.13 0.89 -31.58
N MET A 53 -38.28 1.44 -31.22
CA MET A 53 -39.31 0.76 -30.44
C MET A 53 -39.84 -0.44 -31.24
N GLU A 54 -39.49 -1.67 -30.84
CA GLU A 54 -40.08 -2.89 -31.39
C GLU A 54 -41.54 -3.00 -30.93
N THR A 55 -42.47 -2.80 -31.86
CA THR A 55 -43.86 -3.20 -31.69
C THR A 55 -43.97 -4.72 -31.77
N ASN A 56 -44.24 -5.38 -30.64
CA ASN A 56 -44.54 -6.81 -30.54
C ASN A 56 -45.70 -7.25 -31.48
N PRO A 57 -45.52 -8.26 -32.34
CA PRO A 57 -46.61 -9.15 -32.75
C PRO A 57 -46.74 -10.34 -31.78
N PRO A 58 -47.91 -11.00 -31.74
CA PRO A 58 -48.30 -11.89 -30.66
C PRO A 58 -47.49 -13.19 -30.62
N PHE A 59 -47.31 -13.68 -29.38
CA PHE A 59 -46.78 -14.99 -28.97
C PHE A 59 -46.93 -16.09 -30.04
N VAL A 60 -45.81 -16.45 -30.70
CA VAL A 60 -45.71 -17.66 -31.52
C VAL A 60 -44.89 -18.68 -30.75
N LYS A 61 -45.52 -19.82 -30.47
CA LYS A 61 -44.91 -21.00 -29.82
C LYS A 61 -43.62 -21.40 -30.55
N ALA A 62 -42.58 -21.64 -29.75
CA ALA A 62 -41.32 -22.22 -30.18
C ALA A 62 -41.55 -23.49 -31.01
N THR A 63 -41.06 -23.47 -32.25
CA THR A 63 -40.72 -24.70 -32.97
C THR A 63 -39.22 -24.61 -33.23
N ALA A 64 -38.46 -25.27 -32.37
CA ALA A 64 -37.01 -25.33 -32.40
C ALA A 64 -36.52 -26.20 -33.56
N GLY A 65 -35.35 -25.85 -34.10
CA GLY A 65 -34.59 -26.76 -34.96
C GLY A 65 -33.63 -26.01 -35.86
N ASN A 66 -32.34 -26.13 -35.57
CA ASN A 66 -31.20 -25.70 -36.38
C ASN A 66 -30.91 -24.19 -36.45
N GLU A 67 -31.89 -23.30 -36.65
CA GLU A 67 -31.57 -21.87 -36.86
C GLU A 67 -31.11 -21.17 -35.57
N SER A 68 -31.71 -21.51 -34.42
CA SER A 68 -31.26 -21.05 -33.11
C SER A 68 -29.93 -21.67 -32.67
N ILE A 69 -29.67 -22.93 -33.03
CA ILE A 69 -28.39 -23.60 -32.79
C ILE A 69 -27.28 -22.92 -33.60
N LEU A 70 -27.56 -22.60 -34.87
CA LEU A 70 -26.61 -21.93 -35.76
C LEU A 70 -26.38 -20.46 -35.36
N ALA A 71 -27.39 -19.79 -34.81
CA ALA A 71 -27.25 -18.47 -34.20
C ALA A 71 -26.42 -18.50 -32.91
N LEU A 72 -26.56 -19.55 -32.09
CA LEU A 72 -25.73 -19.77 -30.90
C LEU A 72 -24.27 -20.07 -31.28
N GLU A 73 -24.05 -20.92 -32.28
CA GLU A 73 -22.72 -21.22 -32.82
C GLU A 73 -22.00 -19.96 -33.34
N ARG A 74 -22.71 -19.08 -34.06
CA ARG A 74 -22.13 -17.78 -34.49
C ARG A 74 -21.75 -16.90 -33.31
N ARG A 75 -22.61 -16.83 -32.29
CA ARG A 75 -22.34 -16.04 -31.07
C ARG A 75 -21.17 -16.62 -30.30
N GLN A 76 -21.02 -17.94 -30.28
CA GLN A 76 -19.92 -18.63 -29.64
C GLN A 76 -18.60 -18.39 -30.39
N ALA A 77 -18.62 -18.46 -31.72
CA ALA A 77 -17.47 -18.10 -32.56
C ALA A 77 -17.06 -16.62 -32.39
N GLU A 78 -18.02 -15.71 -32.25
CA GLU A 78 -17.74 -14.29 -31.99
C GLU A 78 -17.11 -14.07 -30.61
N LEU A 79 -17.60 -14.77 -29.58
CA LEU A 79 -17.03 -14.72 -28.23
C LEU A 79 -15.61 -15.29 -28.18
N GLU A 80 -15.36 -16.40 -28.86
CA GLU A 80 -14.03 -17.02 -28.95
C GLU A 80 -13.05 -16.11 -29.70
N ALA A 81 -13.47 -15.47 -30.79
CA ALA A 81 -12.65 -14.49 -31.50
C ALA A 81 -12.30 -13.29 -30.62
N ARG A 82 -13.25 -12.81 -29.80
CA ARG A 82 -13.02 -11.69 -28.87
C ARG A 82 -12.13 -12.10 -27.69
N ALA A 83 -12.25 -13.33 -27.19
CA ALA A 83 -11.39 -13.88 -26.15
C ALA A 83 -9.94 -14.04 -26.64
N ALA A 84 -9.74 -14.51 -27.87
CA ALA A 84 -8.41 -14.64 -28.48
C ALA A 84 -7.73 -13.28 -28.69
N GLU A 85 -8.48 -12.25 -29.09
CA GLU A 85 -7.95 -10.88 -29.22
C GLU A 85 -7.59 -10.28 -27.84
N LEU A 86 -8.39 -10.54 -26.80
CA LEU A 86 -8.07 -10.13 -25.44
C LEU A 86 -6.80 -10.83 -24.92
N ASP A 87 -6.67 -12.14 -25.11
CA ASP A 87 -5.47 -12.90 -24.72
C ASP A 87 -4.22 -12.42 -25.48
N ARG A 88 -4.34 -12.06 -26.77
CA ARG A 88 -3.24 -11.45 -27.51
C ARG A 88 -2.83 -10.11 -26.88
N ARG A 89 -3.80 -9.24 -26.57
CA ARG A 89 -3.53 -7.95 -25.94
C ARG A 89 -2.97 -8.10 -24.53
N GLU A 90 -3.44 -9.06 -23.74
CA GLU A 90 -2.90 -9.36 -22.42
C GLU A 90 -1.47 -9.88 -22.54
N LYS A 91 -1.17 -10.78 -23.49
CA LYS A 91 0.20 -11.24 -23.75
C LYS A 91 1.11 -10.12 -24.23
N GLU A 92 0.63 -9.24 -25.10
CA GLU A 92 1.37 -8.05 -25.55
C GLU A 92 1.62 -7.07 -24.40
N GLN A 93 0.62 -6.81 -23.56
CA GLN A 93 0.76 -5.98 -22.36
C GLN A 93 1.71 -6.60 -21.34
N GLN A 94 1.60 -7.92 -21.11
CA GLN A 94 2.46 -8.68 -20.21
C GLN A 94 3.90 -8.72 -20.74
N ALA A 95 4.10 -8.90 -22.05
CA ALA A 95 5.40 -8.84 -22.70
C ALA A 95 6.00 -7.43 -22.61
N ARG A 96 5.18 -6.39 -22.80
CA ARG A 96 5.61 -4.99 -22.64
C ARG A 96 6.00 -4.69 -21.18
N MET A 97 5.22 -5.17 -20.22
CA MET A 97 5.51 -5.05 -18.79
C MET A 97 6.79 -5.80 -18.41
N ASN A 98 6.97 -7.02 -18.93
CA ASN A 98 8.18 -7.80 -18.75
C ASN A 98 9.40 -7.14 -19.42
N SER A 99 9.23 -6.47 -20.57
CA SER A 99 10.30 -5.76 -21.27
C SER A 99 10.77 -4.50 -20.52
N ILE A 100 9.83 -3.81 -19.86
CA ILE A 100 10.14 -2.67 -18.99
C ILE A 100 10.84 -3.18 -17.71
N GLN A 101 10.48 -4.37 -17.24
CA GLN A 101 11.12 -5.03 -16.10
C GLN A 101 12.56 -5.50 -16.44
N SER A 102 12.84 -5.86 -17.70
CA SER A 102 14.10 -6.49 -18.13
C SER A 102 15.19 -5.52 -18.62
N THR A 103 14.88 -4.23 -18.84
CA THR A 103 15.93 -3.22 -19.03
C THR A 103 16.69 -2.97 -17.71
N PRO A 104 18.02 -3.17 -17.66
CA PRO A 104 18.81 -2.96 -16.44
C PRO A 104 18.91 -1.47 -16.17
N ASN A 105 17.95 -0.97 -15.40
CA ASN A 105 17.98 0.41 -14.95
C ASN A 105 19.08 0.59 -13.89
N PRO A 106 19.98 1.58 -14.03
CA PRO A 106 21.15 1.71 -13.17
C PRO A 106 20.77 1.94 -11.70
N HIS A 107 21.56 1.38 -10.78
CA HIS A 107 21.47 1.66 -9.35
C HIS A 107 21.77 3.15 -9.11
N ASN A 108 20.91 3.82 -8.35
CA ASN A 108 20.95 5.28 -8.17
C ASN A 108 21.01 5.71 -6.69
N TRP A 109 20.98 4.75 -5.76
CA TRP A 109 20.87 5.00 -4.34
C TRP A 109 21.80 4.09 -3.50
N PRO A 110 22.38 4.58 -2.40
CA PRO A 110 22.35 5.97 -1.95
C PRO A 110 23.28 6.85 -2.82
N PRO A 111 22.95 8.14 -2.98
CA PRO A 111 23.74 9.07 -3.78
C PRO A 111 25.00 9.44 -2.99
N PHE A 112 26.03 8.61 -3.11
CA PHE A 112 27.30 8.89 -2.48
C PHE A 112 28.04 9.99 -3.25
N PRO A 113 28.78 10.86 -2.54
CA PRO A 113 29.75 11.74 -3.18
C PRO A 113 30.81 10.91 -3.94
N PRO A 114 31.45 11.47 -4.98
CA PRO A 114 32.43 10.75 -5.80
C PRO A 114 33.63 10.19 -5.02
N PHE A 115 33.89 10.70 -3.82
CA PHE A 115 35.00 10.29 -2.95
C PHE A 115 34.67 9.09 -2.05
N CYS A 116 33.42 8.63 -2.01
CA CYS A 116 33.03 7.47 -1.20
C CYS A 116 33.32 6.16 -1.96
N PRO A 117 33.99 5.17 -1.34
CA PRO A 117 34.26 3.89 -1.98
C PRO A 117 33.00 3.04 -2.21
N CYS A 118 31.88 3.41 -1.59
CA CYS A 118 30.60 2.74 -1.76
C CYS A 118 29.93 3.22 -3.05
N LYS A 119 29.60 2.28 -3.95
CA LYS A 119 28.79 2.57 -5.14
C LYS A 119 27.30 2.54 -4.79
N PRO A 120 26.45 3.28 -5.51
CA PRO A 120 25.00 3.10 -5.43
C PRO A 120 24.66 1.61 -5.63
N CYS A 121 24.03 1.01 -4.61
CA CYS A 121 23.75 -0.42 -4.56
C CYS A 121 22.27 -0.73 -4.77
N VAL A 122 21.42 0.29 -4.81
CA VAL A 122 19.97 0.18 -4.88
C VAL A 122 19.42 1.08 -5.97
N ARG A 123 18.49 0.58 -6.77
CA ARG A 123 17.61 1.44 -7.56
C ARG A 123 16.42 1.84 -6.70
N GLN A 124 16.22 3.14 -6.54
CA GLN A 124 15.06 3.75 -5.90
C GLN A 124 14.63 4.94 -6.76
N ASP A 125 13.58 4.73 -7.56
CA ASP A 125 13.05 5.73 -8.50
C ASP A 125 11.54 5.77 -8.35
N PHE A 126 11.07 6.66 -7.48
CA PHE A 126 9.65 6.75 -7.16
C PHE A 126 8.80 7.21 -8.33
N ASP A 127 9.38 7.97 -9.27
CA ASP A 127 8.61 8.60 -10.33
C ASP A 127 8.34 7.66 -11.50
N ASN A 128 9.26 6.74 -11.77
CA ASN A 128 9.09 5.73 -12.81
C ASN A 128 8.60 4.37 -12.29
N ASP A 129 8.95 3.98 -11.05
CA ASP A 129 8.62 2.65 -10.53
C ASP A 129 7.27 2.58 -9.79
N ILE A 130 6.76 3.70 -9.24
CA ILE A 130 5.55 3.70 -8.40
C ILE A 130 4.39 4.45 -9.08
N PRO A 131 3.20 3.84 -9.21
CA PRO A 131 1.99 4.50 -9.69
C PRO A 131 1.70 5.82 -8.96
N TYR A 132 1.19 6.81 -9.68
CA TYR A 132 1.01 8.17 -9.15
C TYR A 132 0.17 8.21 -7.86
N ASP A 133 -0.92 7.43 -7.80
CA ASP A 133 -1.87 7.42 -6.68
C ASP A 133 -1.26 6.95 -5.35
N CYS A 134 -0.27 6.05 -5.42
CA CYS A 134 0.36 5.44 -4.25
C CYS A 134 1.79 5.95 -3.99
N ARG A 135 2.33 6.76 -4.91
CA ARG A 135 3.68 7.34 -4.83
C ARG A 135 3.94 8.16 -3.58
N TRP A 136 2.96 8.92 -3.14
CA TRP A 136 3.09 9.74 -1.94
C TRP A 136 3.33 8.88 -0.68
N MET A 137 2.78 7.66 -0.61
CA MET A 137 3.02 6.73 0.49
C MET A 137 4.48 6.23 0.47
N ALA A 138 4.99 5.91 -0.72
CA ALA A 138 6.39 5.49 -0.88
C ALA A 138 7.38 6.60 -0.48
N LYS A 139 7.11 7.84 -0.92
CA LYS A 139 7.91 9.03 -0.54
C LYS A 139 7.82 9.32 0.96
N THR A 140 6.64 9.19 1.56
CA THR A 140 6.45 9.37 3.01
C THR A 140 7.19 8.31 3.81
N GLY A 141 7.12 7.04 3.42
CA GLY A 141 7.88 5.96 4.04
C GLY A 141 9.39 6.21 4.00
N TYR A 142 9.89 6.66 2.85
CA TYR A 142 11.30 7.04 2.73
C TYR A 142 11.68 8.21 3.65
N GLY A 143 10.83 9.24 3.73
CA GLY A 143 11.00 10.37 4.63
C GLY A 143 11.02 9.96 6.10
N ILE A 144 10.14 9.04 6.52
CA ILE A 144 10.14 8.47 7.88
C ILE A 144 11.43 7.71 8.16
N TRP A 145 11.91 6.90 7.20
CA TRP A 145 13.17 6.17 7.37
C TRP A 145 14.38 7.10 7.51
N LEU A 146 14.47 8.13 6.67
CA LEU A 146 15.52 9.16 6.79
C LEU A 146 15.41 9.94 8.10
N GLY A 147 14.19 10.37 8.45
CA GLY A 147 13.92 11.08 9.69
C GLY A 147 14.28 10.26 10.92
N TYR A 148 13.99 8.96 10.90
CA TYR A 148 14.38 8.04 11.97
C TYR A 148 15.90 7.92 12.09
N ALA A 149 16.62 7.73 10.97
CA ALA A 149 18.08 7.66 10.98
C ALA A 149 18.72 8.95 11.51
N ALA A 150 18.24 10.12 11.05
CA ALA A 150 18.71 11.41 11.55
C ALA A 150 18.40 11.61 13.03
N LEU A 151 17.21 11.20 13.48
CA LEU A 151 16.80 11.29 14.87
C LEU A 151 17.62 10.38 15.78
N LEU A 152 18.04 9.20 15.32
CA LEU A 152 18.95 8.34 16.07
C LEU A 152 20.32 9.00 16.27
N ILE A 153 20.84 9.71 15.26
CA ILE A 153 22.09 10.48 15.37
C ILE A 153 21.94 11.61 16.39
N LEU A 154 20.83 12.37 16.33
CA LEU A 154 20.53 13.41 17.33
C LEU A 154 20.39 12.82 18.73
N ASN A 155 19.71 11.67 18.84
CA ASN A 155 19.57 10.94 20.08
C ASN A 155 20.93 10.52 20.64
N MET A 156 21.84 9.99 19.82
CA MET A 156 23.22 9.68 20.22
C MET A 156 23.97 10.92 20.77
N GLY A 157 23.71 12.11 20.20
CA GLY A 157 24.22 13.37 20.74
C GLY A 157 23.61 13.73 22.10
N GLY A 158 22.31 13.52 22.27
CA GLY A 158 21.62 13.76 23.55
C GLY A 158 22.08 12.80 24.65
N THR A 159 22.25 11.52 24.33
CA THR A 159 22.76 10.50 25.26
C THR A 159 24.23 10.73 25.59
N LEU A 160 25.04 11.25 24.66
CA LEU A 160 26.40 11.72 24.95
C LEU A 160 26.39 12.88 25.94
N GLY A 161 25.52 13.88 25.74
CA GLY A 161 25.35 14.98 26.68
C GLY A 161 24.97 14.48 28.07
N TYR A 162 24.02 13.54 28.16
CA TYR A 162 23.63 12.88 29.40
C TYR A 162 24.78 12.11 30.06
N PHE A 163 25.62 11.44 29.28
CA PHE A 163 26.80 10.74 29.77
C PHE A 163 27.87 11.68 30.33
N ILE A 164 28.07 12.86 29.73
CA ILE A 164 29.06 13.84 30.17
C ILE A 164 28.67 14.49 31.51
N VAL A 165 27.38 14.80 31.69
CA VAL A 165 26.90 15.48 32.92
C VAL A 165 26.46 14.51 34.02
N GLY A 166 26.19 13.25 33.67
CA GLY A 166 25.73 12.22 34.59
C GLY A 166 26.85 11.70 35.48
N THR A 167 26.50 11.35 36.71
CA THR A 167 27.43 10.77 37.71
C THR A 167 27.02 9.37 38.15
N GLY A 168 25.93 8.82 37.61
CA GLY A 168 25.41 7.50 37.92
C GLY A 168 25.98 6.39 37.04
N ALA A 169 25.48 5.17 37.27
CA ALA A 169 25.89 3.97 36.56
C ALA A 169 25.04 3.65 35.31
N ALA A 170 23.94 4.38 35.07
CA ALA A 170 22.98 4.11 33.99
C ALA A 170 23.34 4.84 32.67
N GLU A 171 24.12 5.91 32.77
CA GLU A 171 24.38 6.87 31.71
C GLU A 171 25.34 6.31 30.65
N GLY A 172 26.39 5.61 31.09
CA GLY A 172 27.34 4.93 30.20
C GLY A 172 26.68 3.85 29.33
N PRO A 173 25.94 2.90 29.92
CA PRO A 173 25.18 1.91 29.16
C PRO A 173 24.18 2.54 28.18
N LEU A 174 23.52 3.63 28.58
CA LEU A 174 22.55 4.34 27.74
C LEU A 174 23.26 4.98 26.52
N PHE A 175 24.41 5.63 26.71
CA PHE A 175 25.20 6.13 25.58
C PHE A 175 25.67 4.99 24.67
N GLY A 176 26.23 3.92 25.24
CA GLY A 176 26.68 2.74 24.47
C GLY A 176 25.57 2.10 23.63
N ALA A 177 24.38 1.91 24.23
CA ALA A 177 23.20 1.40 23.53
C ALA A 177 22.76 2.34 22.38
N SER A 178 22.84 3.66 22.57
CA SER A 178 22.47 4.63 21.53
C SER A 178 23.37 4.56 20.29
N ILE A 179 24.67 4.27 20.47
CA ILE A 179 25.60 4.05 19.35
C ILE A 179 25.19 2.80 18.58
N LEU A 180 24.94 1.69 19.29
CA LEU A 180 24.52 0.43 18.67
C LEU A 180 23.22 0.61 17.88
N LEU A 181 22.22 1.29 18.48
CA LEU A 181 20.96 1.59 17.80
C LEU A 181 21.16 2.44 16.55
N THR A 182 22.01 3.47 16.63
CA THR A 182 22.32 4.35 15.49
C THR A 182 22.96 3.60 14.32
N LEU A 183 23.79 2.58 14.59
CA LEU A 183 24.44 1.79 13.56
C LEU A 183 23.54 0.67 13.00
N VAL A 184 22.79 -0.01 13.86
CA VAL A 184 22.03 -1.23 13.49
C VAL A 184 20.64 -0.91 12.99
N MET A 185 19.94 0.05 13.60
CA MET A 185 18.54 0.28 13.29
C MET A 185 18.29 0.86 11.89
N PRO A 186 19.09 1.80 11.35
CA PRO A 186 18.90 2.28 9.97
C PRO A 186 19.00 1.19 8.90
N PRO A 187 20.04 0.32 8.86
CA PRO A 187 20.08 -0.77 7.88
C PRO A 187 18.98 -1.81 8.13
N LEU A 188 18.71 -2.18 9.40
CA LEU A 188 17.66 -3.15 9.74
C LEU A 188 16.29 -2.67 9.27
N SER A 189 15.93 -1.41 9.53
CA SER A 189 14.66 -0.82 9.12
C SER A 189 14.55 -0.64 7.60
N PHE A 190 15.67 -0.33 6.93
CA PHE A 190 15.71 -0.23 5.47
C PHE A 190 15.33 -1.55 4.80
N PHE A 191 15.96 -2.65 5.22
CA PHE A 191 15.68 -3.98 4.66
C PHE A 191 14.40 -4.60 5.21
N GLY A 192 14.09 -4.36 6.48
CA GLY A 192 12.97 -4.98 7.20
C GLY A 192 11.60 -4.48 6.75
N TRP A 193 11.44 -3.18 6.47
CA TRP A 193 10.13 -2.65 6.09
C TRP A 193 10.15 -1.67 4.91
N HIS A 194 11.17 -0.83 4.76
CA HIS A 194 11.17 0.18 3.68
C HIS A 194 11.26 -0.47 2.30
N ARG A 195 12.15 -1.45 2.14
CA ARG A 195 12.27 -2.25 0.91
C ARG A 195 11.00 -3.06 0.59
N PRO A 196 10.42 -3.82 1.53
CA PRO A 196 9.11 -4.45 1.35
C PRO A 196 8.02 -3.45 0.95
N LEU A 197 7.94 -2.28 1.59
CA LEU A 197 6.96 -1.25 1.24
C LEU A 197 7.12 -0.79 -0.22
N TYR A 198 8.36 -0.49 -0.63
CA TYR A 198 8.65 -0.10 -2.02
C TYR A 198 8.20 -1.17 -3.01
N LYS A 199 8.54 -2.44 -2.75
CA LYS A 199 8.13 -3.57 -3.59
C LYS A 199 6.62 -3.74 -3.62
N ALA A 200 5.97 -3.64 -2.46
CA ALA A 200 4.52 -3.75 -2.32
C ALA A 200 3.78 -2.69 -3.15
N LEU A 201 4.23 -1.43 -3.08
CA LEU A 201 3.63 -0.32 -3.82
C LEU A 201 3.94 -0.37 -5.33
N ARG A 202 5.11 -0.90 -5.72
CA ARG A 202 5.52 -1.05 -7.13
C ARG A 202 4.70 -2.11 -7.86
N SER A 203 4.59 -3.30 -7.29
CA SER A 203 4.04 -4.48 -7.98
C SER A 203 2.70 -4.95 -7.41
N ASP A 204 2.08 -4.17 -6.53
CA ASP A 204 0.84 -4.52 -5.81
C ASP A 204 0.89 -5.93 -5.17
N SER A 205 2.07 -6.30 -4.63
CA SER A 205 2.31 -7.65 -4.11
C SER A 205 1.83 -7.79 -2.67
N SER A 206 0.90 -8.72 -2.46
CA SER A 206 0.26 -8.97 -1.15
C SER A 206 1.24 -9.46 -0.08
N ILE A 207 2.20 -10.33 -0.46
CA ILE A 207 3.24 -10.85 0.46
C ILE A 207 4.13 -9.72 0.97
N ASN A 208 4.53 -8.81 0.09
CA ASN A 208 5.37 -7.67 0.50
C ASN A 208 4.61 -6.71 1.43
N TYR A 209 3.30 -6.53 1.24
CA TYR A 209 2.46 -5.80 2.20
C TYR A 209 2.43 -6.49 3.58
N MET A 210 2.29 -7.83 3.64
CA MET A 210 2.30 -8.55 4.92
C MET A 210 3.61 -8.38 5.68
N ILE A 211 4.74 -8.56 4.98
CA ILE A 211 6.08 -8.33 5.56
C ILE A 211 6.21 -6.90 6.06
N PHE A 212 5.80 -5.91 5.24
CA PHE A 212 5.79 -4.51 5.64
C PHE A 212 4.99 -4.30 6.93
N PHE A 213 3.76 -4.79 7.04
CA PHE A 213 2.95 -4.55 8.24
C PHE A 213 3.57 -5.15 9.50
N ILE A 214 4.13 -6.36 9.43
CA ILE A 214 4.76 -7.01 10.58
C ILE A 214 5.97 -6.21 11.06
N PHE A 215 6.92 -5.93 10.15
CA PHE A 215 8.16 -5.25 10.52
C PHE A 215 7.94 -3.77 10.84
N PHE A 216 7.05 -3.08 10.12
CA PHE A 216 6.77 -1.67 10.39
C PHE A 216 5.96 -1.47 11.68
N SER A 217 5.08 -2.40 12.04
CA SER A 217 4.41 -2.38 13.35
C SER A 217 5.40 -2.59 14.48
N ALA A 218 6.30 -3.57 14.35
CA ALA A 218 7.38 -3.79 15.31
C ALA A 218 8.30 -2.55 15.43
N GLN A 219 8.67 -1.96 14.30
CA GLN A 219 9.44 -0.70 14.25
C GLN A 219 8.69 0.44 14.97
N THR A 220 7.37 0.55 14.79
CA THR A 220 6.55 1.56 15.46
C THR A 220 6.57 1.37 16.98
N ILE A 221 6.47 0.12 17.46
CA ILE A 221 6.59 -0.20 18.89
C ILE A 221 7.98 0.20 19.41
N VAL A 222 9.05 -0.12 18.66
CA VAL A 222 10.42 0.27 19.02
C VAL A 222 10.58 1.79 19.11
N ILE A 223 9.95 2.57 18.22
CA ILE A 223 9.94 4.04 18.28
C ILE A 223 9.15 4.53 19.50
N LEU A 224 8.03 3.90 19.86
CA LEU A 224 7.27 4.24 21.07
C LEU A 224 8.08 3.97 22.34
N ILE A 225 8.84 2.87 22.41
CA ILE A 225 9.73 2.58 23.54
C ILE A 225 10.86 3.62 23.64
N GLN A 226 11.45 4.03 22.51
CA GLN A 226 12.44 5.11 22.47
C GLN A 226 11.84 6.46 22.88
N CYS A 227 10.62 6.76 22.45
CA CYS A 227 9.87 7.94 22.88
C CYS A 227 9.74 8.00 24.42
N LEU A 228 9.43 6.88 25.06
CA LEU A 228 9.38 6.82 26.53
C LEU A 228 10.76 7.03 27.16
N GLY A 229 11.82 6.47 26.57
CA GLY A 229 13.18 6.58 27.09
C GLY A 229 13.37 5.76 28.36
N ILE A 230 13.10 4.46 28.29
CA ILE A 230 13.39 3.55 29.42
C ILE A 230 14.91 3.50 29.64
N ASP A 231 15.34 3.51 30.90
CA ASP A 231 16.76 3.38 31.26
C ASP A 231 17.40 2.18 30.52
N TYR A 232 18.69 2.32 30.17
CA TYR A 232 19.50 1.31 29.47
C TYR A 232 19.12 0.99 28.01
N LEU A 233 17.98 1.46 27.49
CA LEU A 233 17.57 1.18 26.10
C LEU A 233 18.14 2.16 25.07
N GLY A 234 19.03 3.07 25.49
CA GLY A 234 19.77 3.93 24.58
C GLY A 234 18.99 5.08 23.95
N SER A 235 17.91 5.52 24.57
CA SER A 235 17.15 6.69 24.12
C SER A 235 17.00 7.73 25.22
N CYS A 236 17.05 9.01 24.82
CA CYS A 236 16.77 10.13 25.73
C CYS A 236 15.33 10.03 26.25
N GLY A 237 14.36 10.08 25.33
CA GLY A 237 12.93 9.98 25.64
C GLY A 237 12.43 10.92 26.75
N TRP A 238 11.15 10.77 27.09
CA TRP A 238 10.50 11.62 28.09
C TRP A 238 11.03 11.34 29.50
N ILE A 239 11.20 10.08 29.87
CA ILE A 239 11.59 9.68 31.23
C ILE A 239 13.00 10.18 31.57
N ASN A 240 14.01 9.87 30.74
CA ASN A 240 15.37 10.33 31.04
C ASN A 240 15.50 11.84 30.87
N GLY A 241 14.79 12.45 29.91
CA GLY A 241 14.78 13.91 29.77
C GLY A 241 14.29 14.64 31.03
N ILE A 242 13.15 14.22 31.60
CA ILE A 242 12.60 14.79 32.85
C ILE A 242 13.54 14.52 34.03
N LYS A 243 14.11 13.31 34.12
CA LYS A 243 15.07 12.94 35.17
C LYS A 243 16.28 13.88 35.16
N THR A 244 16.82 14.17 33.98
CA THR A 244 17.99 15.04 33.80
C THR A 244 17.72 16.50 34.12
N LEU A 245 16.49 17.00 33.91
CA LEU A 245 16.13 18.38 34.28
C LEU A 245 16.33 18.68 35.77
N ASN A 246 16.27 17.68 36.65
CA ASN A 246 16.50 17.90 38.08
C ASN A 246 17.99 18.10 38.44
N HIS A 247 18.90 17.87 37.49
CA HIS A 247 20.35 17.94 37.70
C HIS A 247 21.02 18.96 36.78
N HIS A 248 20.63 18.99 35.50
CA HIS A 248 21.21 19.88 34.50
C HIS A 248 20.19 20.29 33.44
N ASP A 249 19.67 21.51 33.56
CA ASP A 249 18.61 22.07 32.72
C ASP A 249 18.93 21.99 31.22
N GLY A 250 20.14 22.40 30.81
CA GLY A 250 20.51 22.45 29.38
C GLY A 250 20.41 21.11 28.67
N VAL A 251 21.06 20.07 29.21
CA VAL A 251 21.00 18.70 28.66
C VAL A 251 19.58 18.14 28.76
N GLY A 252 18.88 18.36 29.89
CA GLY A 252 17.49 17.90 30.05
C GLY A 252 16.54 18.49 28.99
N ILE A 253 16.62 19.79 28.71
CA ILE A 253 15.82 20.45 27.66
C ILE A 253 16.14 19.86 26.29
N PHE A 254 17.42 19.64 25.98
CA PHE A 254 17.81 19.04 24.71
C PHE A 254 17.29 17.60 24.55
N MET A 255 17.35 16.80 25.62
CA MET A 255 16.78 15.45 25.65
C MET A 255 15.26 15.46 25.44
N LEU A 256 14.54 16.42 26.03
CA LEU A 256 13.10 16.58 25.83
C LEU A 256 12.75 16.99 24.39
N LEU A 257 13.55 17.85 23.77
CA LEU A 257 13.39 18.16 22.34
C LEU A 257 13.48 16.88 21.50
N ILE A 258 14.47 16.02 21.76
CA ILE A 258 14.59 14.73 21.09
C ILE A 258 13.36 13.83 21.36
N ALA A 259 12.84 13.81 22.59
CA ALA A 259 11.63 13.06 22.94
C ALA A 259 10.38 13.54 22.17
N THR A 260 10.23 14.86 21.97
CA THR A 260 9.16 15.41 21.14
C THR A 260 9.28 14.97 19.68
N MET A 261 10.50 14.94 19.14
CA MET A 261 10.73 14.46 17.77
C MET A 261 10.40 12.97 17.63
N PHE A 262 10.74 12.12 18.61
CA PHE A 262 10.31 10.71 18.63
C PHE A 262 8.78 10.58 18.68
N SER A 263 8.11 11.44 19.45
CA SER A 263 6.64 11.45 19.54
C SER A 263 6.00 11.79 18.20
N VAL A 264 6.49 12.84 17.52
CA VAL A 264 6.03 13.26 16.20
C VAL A 264 6.28 12.15 15.17
N LEU A 265 7.47 11.53 15.19
CA LEU A 265 7.83 10.44 14.30
C LEU A 265 6.92 9.21 14.52
N ALA A 266 6.60 8.87 15.77
CA ALA A 266 5.64 7.80 16.09
C ALA A 266 4.24 8.10 15.49
N GLY A 267 3.79 9.36 15.55
CA GLY A 267 2.56 9.81 14.91
C GLY A 267 2.59 9.62 13.40
N PHE A 268 3.68 9.97 12.73
CA PHE A 268 3.86 9.73 11.29
C PHE A 268 3.90 8.24 10.95
N CYS A 269 4.53 7.39 11.77
CA CYS A 269 4.51 5.94 11.61
C CYS A 269 3.08 5.39 11.69
N ALA A 270 2.31 5.78 12.71
CA ALA A 270 0.92 5.37 12.85
C ALA A 270 0.05 5.84 11.66
N PHE A 271 0.24 7.08 11.21
CA PHE A 271 -0.45 7.63 10.04
C PHE A 271 -0.14 6.84 8.77
N LEU A 272 1.14 6.55 8.49
CA LEU A 272 1.53 5.79 7.31
C LEU A 272 1.00 4.35 7.39
N LEU A 273 1.10 3.70 8.55
CA LEU A 273 0.56 2.35 8.78
C LEU A 273 -0.95 2.32 8.45
N TYR A 274 -1.73 3.26 8.99
CA TYR A 274 -3.16 3.38 8.71
C TYR A 274 -3.45 3.58 7.22
N LYS A 275 -2.71 4.47 6.56
CA LYS A 275 -2.91 4.78 5.14
C LYS A 275 -2.59 3.62 4.22
N VAL A 276 -1.46 2.95 4.44
CA VAL A 276 -1.07 1.76 3.65
C VAL A 276 -2.03 0.60 3.93
N HIS A 277 -2.47 0.41 5.18
CA HIS A 277 -3.48 -0.59 5.52
C HIS A 277 -4.82 -0.33 4.83
N ARG A 278 -5.28 0.93 4.84
CA ARG A 278 -6.51 1.31 4.14
C ARG A 278 -6.39 1.10 2.63
N TYR A 279 -5.27 1.48 2.03
CA TYR A 279 -4.98 1.26 0.61
C TYR A 279 -5.01 -0.23 0.26
N TYR A 280 -4.30 -1.06 1.04
CA TYR A 280 -4.28 -2.51 0.89
C TYR A 280 -5.69 -3.13 1.00
N ARG A 281 -6.52 -2.63 1.93
CA ARG A 281 -7.90 -3.09 2.13
C ARG A 281 -8.83 -2.66 0.98
N SER A 282 -8.66 -1.45 0.43
CA SER A 282 -9.48 -0.95 -0.68
C SER A 282 -9.17 -1.63 -2.02
N SER A 283 -7.95 -2.16 -2.20
CA SER A 283 -7.57 -2.90 -3.42
C SER A 283 -8.19 -4.31 -3.53
N GLY A 284 -9.07 -4.72 -2.59
CA GLY A 284 -10.10 -5.74 -2.84
C GLY A 284 -9.67 -7.21 -3.00
N ALA A 285 -8.39 -7.59 -2.87
CA ALA A 285 -7.93 -8.93 -3.29
C ALA A 285 -7.21 -9.78 -2.21
N SER A 286 -7.23 -9.36 -0.94
CA SER A 286 -6.17 -9.62 0.04
C SER A 286 -5.92 -11.07 0.51
N LEU A 287 -6.82 -12.03 0.28
CA LEU A 287 -6.58 -13.43 0.68
C LEU A 287 -6.57 -14.41 -0.51
N GLN A 288 -7.48 -14.25 -1.47
CA GLN A 288 -7.47 -15.11 -2.66
C GLN A 288 -6.30 -14.79 -3.60
N LYS A 289 -5.95 -13.51 -3.80
CA LYS A 289 -4.77 -13.12 -4.59
C LYS A 289 -3.47 -13.50 -3.87
N ALA A 290 -3.42 -13.39 -2.55
CA ALA A 290 -2.28 -13.86 -1.76
C ALA A 290 -2.10 -15.39 -1.86
N LYS A 291 -3.19 -16.17 -1.78
CA LYS A 291 -3.15 -17.61 -2.03
C LYS A 291 -2.71 -17.93 -3.47
N LEU A 292 -3.23 -17.20 -4.46
CA LEU A 292 -2.84 -17.37 -5.87
C LEU A 292 -1.34 -17.05 -6.08
N GLU A 293 -0.84 -15.95 -5.52
CA GLU A 293 0.58 -15.55 -5.58
C GLU A 293 1.48 -16.58 -4.89
N MET A 294 1.08 -17.12 -3.73
CA MET A 294 1.84 -18.18 -3.05
C MET A 294 1.82 -19.51 -3.82
N THR A 295 0.68 -19.88 -4.40
CA THR A 295 0.55 -21.11 -5.20
C THR A 295 1.39 -20.99 -6.46
N ASN A 296 1.37 -19.83 -7.11
CA ASN A 296 2.22 -19.54 -8.28
C ASN A 296 3.70 -19.54 -7.90
N ALA A 297 4.09 -18.92 -6.78
CA ALA A 297 5.48 -18.93 -6.32
C ALA A 297 5.98 -20.36 -6.02
N ALA A 298 5.17 -21.18 -5.35
CA ALA A 298 5.49 -22.58 -5.08
C ALA A 298 5.55 -23.42 -6.37
N MET A 299 4.69 -23.15 -7.36
CA MET A 299 4.72 -23.78 -8.68
C MET A 299 6.00 -23.43 -9.45
N TYR A 300 6.46 -22.17 -9.41
CA TYR A 300 7.73 -21.78 -10.02
C TYR A 300 8.93 -22.45 -9.33
N GLU A 301 8.90 -22.63 -8.01
CA GLU A 301 9.94 -23.34 -7.25
C GLU A 301 9.98 -24.83 -7.60
N HIS A 302 8.81 -25.48 -7.73
CA HIS A 302 8.70 -26.88 -8.18
C HIS A 302 9.12 -27.06 -9.65
N ALA A 303 8.81 -26.11 -10.54
CA ALA A 303 9.24 -26.16 -11.93
C ALA A 303 10.76 -25.95 -12.08
N ALA A 304 11.35 -25.05 -11.29
CA ALA A 304 12.79 -24.80 -11.28
C ALA A 304 13.59 -25.98 -10.70
N THR A 305 13.06 -26.67 -9.68
CA THR A 305 13.66 -27.87 -9.12
C THR A 305 13.45 -29.12 -9.99
N GLY A 306 12.35 -29.19 -10.75
CA GLY A 306 12.09 -30.26 -11.73
C GLY A 306 12.98 -30.20 -12.98
N PHE A 307 13.41 -29.01 -13.40
CA PHE A 307 14.31 -28.85 -14.55
C PHE A 307 15.79 -29.13 -14.25
N GLY A 308 16.16 -29.20 -12.96
CA GLY A 308 17.52 -29.56 -12.50
C GLY A 308 17.77 -31.08 -12.41
N ALA A 309 16.78 -31.91 -12.76
CA ALA A 309 16.82 -33.36 -12.62
C ALA A 309 16.61 -34.10 -13.95
N MET A 310 17.10 -33.55 -15.08
CA MET A 310 17.33 -34.34 -16.29
C MET A 310 18.83 -34.63 -16.43
N PRO A 311 19.22 -35.89 -16.67
CA PRO A 311 20.61 -36.38 -16.63
C PRO A 311 21.49 -35.83 -17.77
#